data_AF-A0A971STZ1-F1
#
_entry.id   AF-A0A971STZ1-F1
#
_cell.length_a   1.000
_cell.length_b   1.000
_cell.length_c   1.000
_cell.angle_alpha   90.00
_cell.angle_beta   90.00
_cell.angle_gamma   90.00
#
_symmetry.space_group_name_H-M   'P 1'
#
loop_
_entity.id
_entity.type
_entity.pdbx_description
1 polymer ?
#
loop_
_entity_poly.entity_id
_entity_poly.type
_entity_poly.pdbx_seq_one_letter_code
_entity_poly.pdbx_strand_id
1 'polypeptide(L)' 'YTLSEIRHWLKVFVRRFFKLSQYKRSCIPNGPKVGSGGSLSPRGDYRAPSDSEDAPWMKDLESIPEE' A
#
# COMPACT_ATOMS: atom_id res chain seq x y z
N TYR A 1 -4.00 -14.13 -14.36
CA TYR A 1 -4.14 -14.36 -12.92
C TYR A 1 -5.53 -14.85 -12.64
N THR A 2 -5.68 -15.89 -11.83
CA THR A 2 -6.97 -16.31 -11.26
C THR A 2 -7.42 -15.32 -10.19
N LEU A 3 -8.69 -15.40 -9.78
CA LEU A 3 -9.19 -14.58 -8.66
C LEU A 3 -8.38 -14.83 -7.38
N SER A 4 -8.10 -16.10 -7.07
CA SER A 4 -7.29 -16.51 -5.93
C SER A 4 -5.87 -15.91 -5.96
N GLU A 5 -5.21 -15.89 -7.12
CA GLU A 5 -3.89 -15.28 -7.29
C GLU A 5 -3.93 -13.75 -7.08
N ILE A 6 -4.93 -13.06 -7.64
CA ILE A 6 -5.09 -11.61 -7.45
C ILE A 6 -5.34 -11.30 -5.98
N ARG A 7 -6.25 -12.03 -5.32
CA ARG A 7 -6.54 -11.87 -3.90
C ARG A 7 -5.30 -12.08 -3.04
N HIS A 8 -4.51 -13.11 -3.33
CA HIS A 8 -3.26 -13.39 -2.62
C HIS A 8 -2.30 -12.19 -2.69
N TRP A 9 -2.02 -11.70 -3.90
CA TRP A 9 -1.09 -10.58 -4.07
C TRP A 9 -1.64 -9.26 -3.56
N LEU A 10 -2.95 -9.05 -3.63
CA LEU A 10 -3.60 -7.88 -3.04
C LEU A 10 -3.48 -7.88 -1.51
N LYS A 11 -3.66 -9.03 -0.86
CA LYS A 11 -3.41 -9.19 0.58
C LYS A 11 -1.98 -8.84 0.97
N VAL A 12 -1.00 -9.32 0.19
CA VAL A 12 0.41 -8.98 0.39
C VAL A 12 0.64 -7.47 0.22
N PHE A 13 0.05 -6.87 -0.81
CA PHE A 13 0.15 -5.44 -1.07
C PHE A 13 -0.41 -4.61 0.09
N VAL A 14 -1.66 -4.87 0.52
CA VAL A 14 -2.33 -4.15 1.59
C VAL A 14 -1.48 -4.13 2.86
N ARG A 15 -1.00 -5.31 3.30
CA ARG A 15 -0.15 -5.42 4.49
C ARG A 15 1.15 -4.63 4.36
N ARG A 16 1.82 -4.75 3.22
CA ARG A 16 3.13 -4.10 3.03
C ARG A 16 2.98 -2.59 2.86
N PHE A 17 1.98 -2.16 2.10
CA PHE A 17 1.79 -0.77 1.72
C PHE A 17 1.29 0.08 2.91
N PHE A 18 0.23 -0.37 3.58
CA PHE A 18 -0.42 0.42 4.64
C PHE A 18 0.25 0.27 6.01
N LYS A 19 0.77 -0.92 6.36
CA LYS A 19 1.35 -1.17 7.68
C LYS A 19 2.87 -1.21 7.71
N LEU A 20 3.51 -2.02 6.87
CA LEU A 20 4.93 -2.35 7.09
C LEU A 20 5.95 -1.40 6.42
N SER A 21 5.60 -0.73 5.32
CA SER A 21 6.60 -0.01 4.51
C SER A 21 6.64 1.50 4.72
N GLN A 22 5.64 2.09 5.37
CA GLN A 22 5.51 3.55 5.44
C GLN A 22 6.66 4.23 6.20
N TYR A 23 7.20 3.61 7.26
CA TYR A 23 8.38 4.13 7.97
C TYR A 23 9.63 4.23 7.08
N LYS A 24 9.77 3.36 6.08
CA LYS A 24 10.90 3.45 5.13
C LYS A 24 10.73 4.64 4.19
N ARG A 25 9.48 5.07 3.96
CA ARG A 25 9.15 6.17 3.07
C ARG A 25 9.23 7.54 3.76
N SER A 26 9.13 7.61 5.09
CA SER A 26 9.21 8.89 5.81
C SER A 26 10.57 9.60 5.64
N CYS A 27 11.61 8.86 5.25
CA CYS A 27 12.98 9.38 5.12
C CYS A 27 13.58 9.20 3.71
N ILE A 28 12.77 9.17 2.64
CA ILE A 28 13.33 8.99 1.28
C ILE A 28 14.16 10.21 0.83
N PRO A 29 15.27 10.01 0.09
CA PRO A 29 16.02 11.08 -0.55
C PRO A 29 15.19 11.90 -1.55
N ASN A 30 15.71 13.06 -1.94
CA ASN A 30 15.11 13.89 -2.98
C ASN A 30 15.10 13.17 -4.34
N GLY A 31 14.03 13.36 -5.10
CA GLY A 31 13.91 12.88 -6.47
C GLY A 31 12.70 13.49 -7.17
N PRO A 32 12.71 13.64 -8.50
CA PRO A 32 11.58 14.19 -9.24
C PRO A 32 10.43 13.17 -9.28
N LYS A 33 9.19 13.66 -9.14
CA LYS A 33 8.00 12.88 -9.47
C LYS A 33 7.98 12.62 -10.98
N VAL A 34 7.69 11.38 -11.39
CA VAL A 34 7.50 10.99 -12.78
C VAL A 34 6.15 10.30 -12.93
N GLY A 35 5.40 10.66 -13.99
CA GLY A 35 4.06 10.13 -14.26
C GLY A 35 2.93 10.91 -13.55
N SER A 36 1.71 10.74 -14.07
CA SER A 36 0.51 11.40 -13.55
C SER A 36 -0.11 10.72 -12.33
N GLY A 37 0.15 9.41 -12.15
CA GLY A 37 -0.45 8.59 -11.08
C GLY A 37 0.02 8.87 -9.65
N GLY A 38 0.98 9.78 -9.46
CA GLY A 38 1.50 10.13 -8.13
C GLY A 38 2.87 9.54 -7.81
N SER A 39 3.43 9.95 -6.69
CA SER A 39 4.69 9.48 -6.12
C SER A 39 4.52 9.12 -4.64
N LEU A 40 5.47 8.37 -4.08
CA LEU A 40 5.43 7.94 -2.68
C LEU A 40 6.27 8.82 -1.75
N SER A 41 6.58 10.05 -2.17
CA SER A 41 7.30 10.99 -1.33
C SER A 41 6.41 11.47 -0.18
N PRO A 42 6.88 11.42 1.09
CA PRO A 42 6.14 11.96 2.23
C PRO A 42 6.00 13.49 2.16
N ARG A 43 6.75 14.13 1.25
CA ARG A 43 6.74 15.57 0.99
C ARG A 43 5.84 15.95 -0.19
N GLY A 44 5.27 14.96 -0.88
CA GLY A 44 4.47 15.13 -2.09
C GLY A 44 3.09 14.48 -1.96
N ASP A 45 2.82 13.52 -2.84
CA ASP A 45 1.46 13.00 -3.06
C ASP A 45 0.97 12.04 -1.95
N TYR A 46 1.88 11.34 -1.25
CA TYR A 46 1.49 10.31 -0.27
C TYR A 46 1.96 10.66 1.14
N ARG A 47 1.03 11.17 1.95
CA ARG A 47 1.22 11.50 3.36
C ARG A 47 0.45 10.52 4.24
N ALA A 48 1.17 9.65 4.95
CA ALA A 48 0.57 8.66 5.84
C ALA A 48 1.43 8.47 7.11
N PRO A 49 0.83 8.17 8.27
CA PRO A 49 1.54 7.83 9.51
C PRO A 49 2.38 6.56 9.35
N SER A 50 3.58 6.53 9.92
CA SER A 50 4.48 5.37 9.86
C SER A 50 4.03 4.18 10.72
N ASP A 51 3.09 4.42 11.63
CA ASP A 51 2.46 3.50 12.58
C ASP A 51 1.00 3.17 12.21
N SER A 52 0.63 3.35 10.94
CA SER A 52 -0.70 2.99 10.42
C SER A 52 -0.94 1.47 10.44
N GLU A 53 -2.21 1.08 10.57
CA GLU A 53 -2.64 -0.32 10.62
C GLU A 53 -3.38 -0.75 9.35
N ASP A 54 -3.21 -1.99 8.89
CA ASP A 54 -3.84 -2.53 7.67
C ASP A 54 -5.22 -3.17 7.92
N ALA A 55 -5.67 -3.23 9.18
CA ALA A 55 -6.88 -3.91 9.61
C ALA A 55 -8.16 -3.59 8.83
N PRO A 56 -8.53 -2.33 8.52
CA PRO A 56 -9.77 -2.06 7.81
C PRO A 56 -9.75 -2.63 6.39
N TRP A 57 -8.62 -2.53 5.68
CA TRP A 57 -8.47 -3.11 4.35
C TRP A 57 -8.43 -4.65 4.38
N MET A 58 -7.87 -5.25 5.44
CA MET A 58 -7.91 -6.70 5.62
C MET A 58 -9.34 -7.21 5.82
N LYS A 59 -10.17 -6.46 6.56
CA LYS A 59 -11.59 -6.77 6.72
C LYS A 59 -12.33 -6.70 5.38
N ASP A 60 -12.07 -5.69 4.56
CA ASP A 60 -12.67 -5.59 3.24
C ASP A 60 -12.22 -6.73 2.31
N LEU A 61 -10.96 -7.18 2.42
CA LEU A 61 -10.44 -8.32 1.67
C LEU A 61 -11.16 -9.65 1.98
N GLU A 62 -11.70 -9.82 3.18
CA GLU A 62 -12.48 -11.00 3.56
C GLU A 62 -13.79 -11.11 2.76
N SER A 63 -14.33 -9.99 2.30
CA SER A 63 -15.57 -9.95 1.51
C SER A 63 -15.40 -10.38 0.04
N ILE A 64 -14.15 -10.44 -0.45
CA ILE A 64 -13.86 -10.92 -1.80
C ILE A 64 -14.06 -12.45 -1.81
N PRO A 65 -14.54 -13.08 -2.89
CA PRO A 65 -14.54 -14.53 -3.02
C PRO A 65 -13.13 -15.12 -3.19
N GLU A 66 -12.94 -16.41 -2.88
CA GLU A 66 -11.68 -17.13 -3.18
C GLU A 66 -11.68 -17.75 -4.59
N GLU A 67 -12.86 -18.07 -5.11
CA GLU A 67 -13.12 -18.59 -6.45
C GLU A 67 -14.19 -17.77 -7.18
#